data_AF-A0A7K2ML24-F1
#
_entry.id   AF-A0A7K2ML24-F1
#
_cell.length_a   1.000
_cell.length_b   1.000
_cell.length_c   1.000
_cell.angle_alpha   90.00
_cell.angle_beta   90.00
_cell.angle_gamma   90.00
#
_symmetry.space_group_name_H-M   'P 1'
#
loop_
_entity.id
_entity.type
_entity.pdbx_description
1 polymer ?
#
loop_
_entity_poly.entity_id
_entity_poly.type
_entity_poly.pdbx_seq_one_letter_code
_entity_poly.pdbx_strand_id
1 'polypeptide(L)' 'DGSFTVADVGSLNGTYVNRERIDQVALSNGDEVQIGKYRLVFYASQRGY' A
#
# COMPACT_ATOMS: atom_id res chain seq x y z
N ASP A 1 8.96 -3.15 16.39
CA ASP A 1 8.66 -3.79 15.11
C ASP A 1 8.22 -2.77 14.10
N GLY A 2 8.94 -2.63 12.99
CA GLY A 2 8.60 -1.66 11.96
C GLY A 2 7.50 -2.23 11.07
N SER A 3 6.28 -1.71 11.21
CA SER A 3 5.19 -1.95 10.25
C SER A 3 5.12 -0.79 9.27
N PHE A 4 4.72 -1.09 8.03
CA PHE A 4 4.44 -0.08 7.02
C PHE A 4 2.93 0.03 6.85
N THR A 5 2.45 1.24 6.65
CA THR A 5 1.04 1.53 6.36
C THR A 5 0.93 2.36 5.10
N VAL A 6 -0.19 2.23 4.41
CA VAL A 6 -0.61 3.13 3.34
C VAL A 6 -1.91 3.79 3.75
N ALA A 7 -2.06 5.08 3.45
CA ALA A 7 -3.26 5.85 3.71
C ALA A 7 -3.62 6.71 2.50
N ASP A 8 -4.91 6.80 2.20
CA ASP A 8 -5.43 7.78 1.25
C ASP A 8 -5.59 9.14 1.94
N VAL A 9 -5.05 10.20 1.35
CA VAL A 9 -5.08 11.56 1.92
C VAL A 9 -5.94 12.53 1.09
N GLY A 10 -6.94 11.99 0.37
CA GLY A 10 -7.80 12.76 -0.53
C GLY A 10 -7.37 12.66 -1.98
N SER A 11 -7.01 11.46 -2.45
CA SER A 11 -6.74 11.27 -3.87
C SER A 11 -8.03 11.35 -4.69
N LEU A 12 -7.94 11.90 -5.92
CA LEU A 12 -9.11 12.14 -6.77
C LEU A 12 -9.96 10.87 -7.03
N ASN A 13 -9.30 9.72 -7.18
CA ASN A 13 -9.95 8.45 -7.55
C ASN A 13 -9.89 7.39 -6.44
N GLY A 14 -9.37 7.73 -5.26
CA GLY A 14 -9.06 6.79 -4.19
C GLY A 14 -7.73 6.03 -4.36
N THR A 15 -7.26 5.48 -3.25
CA THR A 15 -6.15 4.53 -3.18
C THR A 15 -6.70 3.14 -2.93
N TYR A 16 -6.10 2.12 -3.56
CA TYR A 16 -6.56 0.73 -3.44
C TYR A 16 -5.41 -0.19 -3.05
N VAL A 17 -5.72 -1.20 -2.26
CA VAL A 17 -4.82 -2.32 -1.94
C VAL A 17 -5.53 -3.60 -2.31
N ASN A 18 -4.91 -4.46 -3.12
CA ASN A 18 -5.48 -5.73 -3.57
C ASN A 18 -6.89 -5.57 -4.19
N ARG A 19 -7.09 -4.48 -4.95
CA ARG A 19 -8.35 -4.07 -5.61
C ARG A 19 -9.46 -3.61 -4.67
N GLU A 20 -9.19 -3.47 -3.38
CA GLU A 20 -10.11 -2.90 -2.39
C GLU A 20 -9.76 -1.44 -2.13
N ARG A 21 -10.76 -0.54 -2.12
CA ARG A 21 -10.54 0.87 -1.80
C ARG A 21 -10.28 1.00 -0.30
N ILE A 22 -9.25 1.75 0.08
CA ILE A 22 -8.85 1.92 1.48
C ILE A 22 -8.87 3.39 1.88
N ASP A 23 -9.02 3.63 3.19
CA ASP A 23 -8.66 4.89 3.83
C ASP A 23 -7.28 4.78 4.50
N GLN A 24 -7.04 3.69 5.26
CA GLN A 24 -5.72 3.33 5.77
C GLN A 24 -5.63 1.81 6.01
N VAL A 25 -4.50 1.19 5.67
CA VAL A 25 -4.24 -0.23 5.94
C VAL A 25 -2.76 -0.50 6.20
N ALA A 26 -2.46 -1.53 6.99
CA ALA A 26 -1.11 -2.06 7.13
C ALA A 26 -0.73 -2.88 5.89
N LEU A 27 0.50 -2.70 5.39
CA LEU A 27 0.99 -3.39 4.20
C LEU A 27 1.72 -4.69 4.57
N SER A 28 1.46 -5.72 3.78
CA SER A 28 2.18 -6.99 3.78
C SER A 28 2.98 -7.15 2.48
N ASN A 29 4.07 -7.91 2.55
CA ASN A 29 4.86 -8.21 1.36
C ASN A 29 3.99 -8.86 0.27
N GLY A 30 4.09 -8.33 -0.95
CA GLY A 30 3.32 -8.76 -2.10
C GLY A 30 2.03 -8.01 -2.34
N ASP A 31 1.61 -7.09 -1.45
CA ASP A 31 0.40 -6.30 -1.66
C ASP A 31 0.49 -5.43 -2.92
N GLU A 32 -0.54 -5.50 -3.77
CA GLU A 32 -0.69 -4.61 -4.94
C GLU A 32 -1.32 -3.30 -4.46
N VAL A 33 -0.57 -2.20 -4.54
CA VAL A 33 -1.06 -0.84 -4.26
C VAL A 33 -1.37 -0.16 -5.59
N GLN A 34 -2.59 0.35 -5.74
CA GLN A 34 -3.01 1.13 -6.89
C GLN A 34 -3.26 2.58 -6.50
N ILE A 35 -2.64 3.50 -7.24
CA ILE A 35 -2.83 4.96 -7.12
C ILE A 35 -3.14 5.52 -8.51
N GLY A 36 -4.39 5.91 -8.72
CA GLY A 36 -4.88 6.27 -10.06
C GLY A 36 -4.67 5.13 -11.05
N LYS A 37 -3.90 5.38 -12.11
CA LYS A 37 -3.59 4.38 -13.16
C LYS A 37 -2.37 3.51 -12.87
N TYR A 38 -1.59 3.83 -11.83
CA TYR A 38 -0.34 3.16 -11.53
C TYR A 38 -0.56 2.02 -10.54
N ARG A 39 0.21 0.94 -10.70
CA ARG A 39 0.21 -0.23 -9.82
C ARG A 39 1.63 -0.49 -9.34
N LEU A 40 1.77 -0.71 -8.05
CA LEU A 40 3.03 -1.03 -7.37
C LEU A 40 2.83 -2.31 -6.57
N VAL A 41 3.89 -3.09 -6.40
CA VAL A 41 3.90 -4.23 -5.48
C VAL A 41 4.81 -3.88 -4.31
N PHE A 42 4.28 -3.99 -3.09
CA PHE A 42 5.03 -3.66 -1.89
C PHE A 42 5.95 -4.81 -1.46
N TYR A 43 7.21 -4.50 -1.17
CA TYR A 43 8.14 -5.40 -0.51
C TYR A 43 8.90 -4.62 0.57
N ALA A 44 8.64 -4.96 1.84
CA ALA A 44 9.41 -4.47 2.96
C ALA A 44 10.86 -4.97 2.84
N SER A 45 11.82 -4.09 3.14
CA SER A 45 13.21 -4.51 3.25
C SER A 45 13.33 -5.59 4.31
N GLN A 46 14.00 -6.70 3.96
CA GLN A 46 14.48 -7.60 4.99
C GLN A 46 15.47 -6.77 5.82
N ARG A 47 15.16 -6.53 7.10
CA ARG A 47 16.17 -6.03 8.03
C ARG A 47 17.33 -7.04 7.99
N GLY A 48 18.41 -6.67 7.32
CA GLY A 48 19.65 -7.43 7.38
C GLY A 48 20.09 -7.50 8.84
N TYR A 49 20.44 -8.71 9.28
CA TYR A 49 21.08 -8.97 10.57
C TYR A 49 22.41 -8.22 10.68
#